data_AF-A0A1G1H9S9-F1
#
_entry.id   AF-A0A1G1H9S9-F1
#
_cell.length_a   1.000
_cell.length_b   1.000
_cell.length_c   1.000
_cell.angle_alpha   90.00
_cell.angle_beta   90.00
_cell.angle_gamma   90.00
#
_symmetry.space_group_name_H-M   'P 1'
#
loop_
_entity.id
_entity.type
_entity.pdbx_description
1 polymer ?
#
loop_
_entity_poly.entity_id
_entity_poly.type
_entity_poly.pdbx_seq_one_letter_code
_entity_poly.pdbx_strand_id
1 'polypeptide(L)'
;MEKQDAAIREVRELAKRFTPEEIESCIKQHLEEGTNICEVKGAIEKVIGELAKAQFVKELMGKGMSFTDAIRDLARRIRLVQKGFKEE
;
A
#
# COMPACT_ATOMS: atom_id res chain seq x y z
N MET A 1 -11.98 -14.95 -4.17
CA MET A 1 -10.74 -14.29 -4.67
C MET A 1 -10.94 -12.80 -4.94
N GLU A 2 -12.18 -12.27 -4.90
CA GLU A 2 -12.53 -10.90 -5.31
C GLU A 2 -12.03 -9.78 -4.38
N LYS A 3 -11.80 -10.03 -3.09
CA LYS A 3 -11.34 -8.98 -2.15
C LYS A 3 -9.90 -8.50 -2.40
N GLN A 4 -9.07 -9.28 -3.09
CA GLN A 4 -7.64 -8.96 -3.27
C GLN A 4 -7.38 -8.00 -4.43
N ASP A 5 -8.18 -8.08 -5.49
CA ASP A 5 -8.00 -7.28 -6.70
C ASP A 5 -8.28 -5.79 -6.45
N ALA A 6 -9.24 -5.48 -5.57
CA ALA A 6 -9.54 -4.11 -5.15
C ALA A 6 -8.36 -3.47 -4.37
N ALA A 7 -7.75 -4.21 -3.44
CA ALA A 7 -6.66 -3.68 -2.60
C ALA A 7 -5.38 -3.42 -3.41
N ILE A 8 -5.03 -4.28 -4.37
CA ILE A 8 -3.87 -4.02 -5.25
C ILE A 8 -4.14 -2.85 -6.20
N ARG A 9 -5.39 -2.68 -6.65
CA ARG A 9 -5.77 -1.56 -7.51
C ARG A 9 -5.59 -0.23 -6.78
N GLU A 10 -6.05 -0.11 -5.55
CA GLU A 10 -5.88 1.12 -4.74
C GLU A 10 -4.40 1.44 -4.50
N VAL A 11 -3.61 0.44 -4.10
CA VAL A 11 -2.15 0.61 -3.91
C VAL A 11 -1.47 1.07 -5.20
N ARG A 12 -1.89 0.52 -6.36
CA ARG A 12 -1.35 0.91 -7.66
C ARG A 12 -1.65 2.37 -7.98
N GLU A 13 -2.84 2.86 -7.68
CA GLU A 13 -3.19 4.26 -7.95
C GLU A 13 -2.48 5.20 -6.98
N LEU A 14 -2.38 4.86 -5.69
CA LEU A 14 -1.60 5.61 -4.71
C LEU A 14 -0.13 5.73 -5.12
N ALA A 15 0.49 4.62 -5.48
CA ALA A 15 1.88 4.60 -5.94
C ALA A 15 2.08 5.21 -7.34
N LYS A 16 1.04 5.58 -8.08
CA LYS A 16 1.21 6.42 -9.28
C LYS A 16 1.13 7.90 -8.93
N ARG A 17 0.16 8.25 -8.08
CA ARG A 17 -0.22 9.64 -7.78
C ARG A 17 0.76 10.34 -6.84
N PHE A 18 1.32 9.63 -5.86
CA PHE A 18 2.04 10.25 -4.75
C PHE A 18 3.51 9.84 -4.68
N THR A 19 4.37 10.71 -4.15
CA THR A 19 5.78 10.40 -3.81
C THR A 19 5.87 9.62 -2.49
N PRO A 20 7.01 8.99 -2.16
CA PRO A 20 7.17 8.35 -0.85
C PRO A 20 6.90 9.31 0.32
N GLU A 21 7.36 10.56 0.21
CA GLU A 21 7.24 11.59 1.25
C GLU A 21 5.80 12.07 1.41
N GLU A 22 5.06 12.19 0.30
CA GLU A 22 3.63 12.51 0.33
C GLU A 22 2.82 11.38 0.98
N ILE A 23 3.16 10.12 0.68
CA ILE A 23 2.49 8.96 1.29
C ILE A 23 2.76 8.91 2.80
N GLU A 24 4.01 9.13 3.23
CA GLU A 24 4.36 9.22 4.66
C GLU A 24 3.58 10.35 5.35
N SER A 25 3.46 11.49 4.69
CA SER A 25 2.65 12.61 5.19
C SER A 25 1.18 12.23 5.34
N CYS A 26 0.61 11.47 4.40
CA CYS A 26 -0.76 10.97 4.50
C CYS A 26 -0.95 9.98 5.66
N ILE A 27 0.03 9.11 5.92
CA ILE A 27 0.02 8.18 7.06
C ILE A 27 -0.02 8.99 8.36
N LYS A 28 0.89 9.95 8.50
CA LYS A 28 0.97 10.81 9.68
C LYS A 28 -0.32 11.61 9.90
N GLN A 29 -0.81 12.26 8.85
CA GLN A 29 -2.05 13.04 8.91
C GLN A 29 -3.24 12.17 9.32
N HIS A 30 -3.35 10.94 8.79
CA HIS A 30 -4.46 10.06 9.17
C HIS A 30 -4.40 9.59 10.62
N LEU A 31 -3.20 9.36 11.15
CA LEU A 31 -3.01 8.99 12.55
C LEU A 31 -3.34 10.16 13.51
N GLU A 32 -3.00 11.38 13.14
CA GLU A 32 -3.19 12.58 13.96
C GLU A 32 -4.61 13.15 13.86
N GLU A 33 -5.16 13.21 12.65
CA GLU A 33 -6.39 13.95 12.33
C GLU A 33 -7.57 13.03 11.92
N GLY A 34 -7.31 11.73 11.71
CA GLY A 34 -8.31 10.79 11.18
C GLY A 34 -8.65 11.01 9.69
N THR A 35 -7.96 11.93 9.00
CA THR A 35 -8.17 12.25 7.58
C THR A 35 -6.82 12.37 6.86
N ASN A 36 -6.79 12.23 5.54
CA ASN A 36 -5.55 12.38 4.76
C ASN A 36 -5.82 12.98 3.38
N ILE A 37 -4.84 13.74 2.87
CA ILE A 37 -4.88 14.32 1.52
C ILE A 37 -4.78 13.27 0.39
N CYS A 38 -4.38 12.04 0.71
CA CYS A 38 -4.34 10.95 -0.27
C CYS A 38 -5.75 10.39 -0.60
N GLU A 39 -6.80 10.93 0.01
CA GLU A 39 -8.22 10.58 -0.21
C GLU A 39 -8.56 9.12 0.14
N VAL A 40 -7.70 8.44 0.90
CA VAL A 40 -7.94 7.07 1.35
C VAL A 40 -8.86 7.10 2.56
N LYS A 41 -9.98 6.36 2.50
CA LYS A 41 -11.02 6.37 3.53
C LYS A 41 -11.29 4.97 4.07
N GLY A 42 -11.62 4.87 5.35
CA GLY A 42 -11.99 3.61 6.00
C GLY A 42 -11.54 3.56 7.45
N ALA A 43 -11.51 2.36 8.02
CA ALA A 43 -10.91 2.13 9.33
C ALA A 43 -9.41 2.47 9.29
N ILE A 44 -8.88 3.02 10.40
CA ILE A 44 -7.48 3.47 10.50
C ILE A 44 -6.52 2.37 10.02
N GLU A 45 -6.67 1.14 10.51
CA GLU A 45 -5.82 0.00 10.12
C GLU A 45 -5.84 -0.27 8.61
N LYS A 46 -7.02 -0.14 7.98
CA LYS A 46 -7.18 -0.33 6.53
C LYS A 46 -6.43 0.78 5.78
N VAL A 47 -6.66 2.03 6.16
CA VAL A 47 -6.06 3.22 5.51
C VAL A 47 -4.54 3.19 5.62
N ILE A 48 -4.02 2.98 6.83
CA ILE A 48 -2.57 2.87 7.07
C ILE A 48 -2.00 1.67 6.30
N GLY A 49 -2.70 0.54 6.29
CA GLY A 49 -2.28 -0.64 5.55
C GLY A 49 -2.27 -0.46 4.02
N GLU A 50 -3.07 0.43 3.46
CA GLU A 50 -3.06 0.76 2.02
C GLU A 50 -1.94 1.75 1.68
N LEU A 51 -1.79 2.81 2.48
CA LEU A 51 -0.73 3.79 2.32
C LEU A 51 0.66 3.14 2.48
N ALA A 52 0.87 2.31 3.50
CA ALA A 52 2.14 1.62 3.72
C ALA A 52 2.52 0.68 2.56
N LYS A 53 1.54 0.01 1.95
CA LYS A 53 1.79 -0.83 0.76
C LYS A 53 2.18 0.02 -0.46
N ALA A 54 1.59 1.21 -0.62
CA ALA A 54 1.94 2.14 -1.68
C ALA A 54 3.34 2.73 -1.49
N GLN A 55 3.70 3.08 -0.26
CA GLN A 55 5.04 3.51 0.12
C GLN A 55 6.07 2.43 -0.18
N PHE A 56 5.80 1.18 0.20
CA PHE A 56 6.67 0.05 -0.11
C PHE A 56 6.94 -0.10 -1.61
N VAL A 57 5.91 0.06 -2.46
CA VAL A 57 6.08 0.05 -3.93
C VAL A 57 6.98 1.20 -4.38
N LYS A 58 6.80 2.40 -3.85
CA LYS A 58 7.63 3.57 -4.15
C LYS A 58 9.09 3.38 -3.76
N GLU A 59 9.35 2.79 -2.60
CA GLU A 59 10.71 2.48 -2.15
C GLU A 59 11.40 1.47 -3.07
N LEU A 60 10.69 0.45 -3.55
CA LEU A 60 11.22 -0.49 -4.54
C LEU A 60 11.57 0.22 -5.85
N MET A 61 10.71 1.15 -6.31
CA MET A 61 11.01 1.96 -7.48
C MET A 61 12.24 2.86 -7.27
N GLY A 62 12.39 3.45 -6.09
CA GLY A 62 13.58 4.23 -5.71
C GLY A 62 14.87 3.41 -5.74
N LYS A 63 14.78 2.08 -5.60
CA LYS A 63 15.90 1.13 -5.73
C LYS A 63 16.15 0.68 -7.18
N GLY A 64 15.47 1.28 -8.16
CA GLY A 64 15.62 0.97 -9.58
C GLY A 64 14.70 -0.14 -10.11
N MET A 65 13.74 -0.61 -9.32
CA MET A 65 12.75 -1.60 -9.78
C MET A 65 11.69 -0.95 -10.68
N SER A 66 11.26 -1.65 -11.73
CA SER A 66 10.12 -1.18 -12.53
C SER A 66 8.84 -1.15 -11.69
N PHE A 67 7.92 -0.24 -12.00
CA PHE A 67 6.63 -0.16 -11.29
C PHE A 67 5.87 -1.49 -11.31
N THR A 68 5.85 -2.17 -12.46
CA THR A 68 5.16 -3.46 -12.62
C THR A 68 5.80 -4.54 -11.74
N ASP A 69 7.13 -4.58 -11.67
CA ASP A 69 7.84 -5.57 -10.87
C ASP A 69 7.69 -5.29 -9.37
N ALA A 70 7.67 -4.02 -8.96
CA ALA A 70 7.41 -3.62 -7.58
C ALA A 70 6.00 -4.06 -7.12
N ILE A 71 4.99 -3.88 -7.97
CA ILE A 71 3.62 -4.34 -7.69
C ILE A 71 3.56 -5.88 -7.62
N ARG A 72 4.28 -6.59 -8.51
CA ARG A 72 4.35 -8.06 -8.46
C ARG A 72 5.04 -8.56 -7.19
N ASP A 73 6.10 -7.88 -6.74
CA ASP A 73 6.81 -8.22 -5.51
C ASP A 73 5.90 -8.03 -4.29
N LEU A 74 5.18 -6.91 -4.21
CA LEU A 74 4.17 -6.68 -3.18
C LEU A 74 3.12 -7.81 -3.17
N ALA A 75 2.56 -8.14 -4.33
CA ALA A 75 1.57 -9.21 -4.44
C ALA A 75 2.12 -10.58 -3.99
N ARG A 76 3.39 -10.87 -4.29
CA ARG A 76 4.09 -12.07 -3.85
C ARG A 76 4.20 -12.11 -2.32
N ARG A 77 4.63 -11.01 -1.69
CA ARG A 77 4.77 -10.90 -0.23
C ARG A 77 3.44 -11.06 0.49
N ILE A 78 2.38 -10.42 -0.01
CA ILE A 78 1.03 -10.56 0.55
C ILE A 78 0.58 -12.02 0.55
N ARG A 79 0.80 -12.75 -0.55
CA ARG A 79 0.47 -14.18 -0.64
C ARG A 79 1.27 -15.03 0.34
N LEU A 80 2.55 -14.71 0.56
CA LEU A 80 3.39 -15.44 1.53
C LEU A 80 2.87 -15.26 2.95
N VAL A 81 2.58 -14.02 3.35
CA VAL A 81 2.01 -13.69 4.66
C VAL A 81 0.67 -14.43 4.87
N GLN A 82 -0.21 -14.43 3.87
CA GLN A 82 -1.49 -15.15 3.93
C GLN A 82 -1.35 -16.67 3.99
N LYS A 83 -0.29 -17.24 3.43
CA LYS A 83 -0.03 -18.69 3.53
C LYS A 83 0.45 -19.05 4.94
N GLY A 84 1.32 -18.24 5.54
CA GLY A 84 1.76 -18.45 6.93
C GLY A 84 0.59 -18.40 7.93
N PHE A 85 -0.44 -17.59 7.67
CA PHE A 85 -1.67 -17.57 8.47
C PHE A 85 -2.65 -18.75 8.21
N LYS A 86 -2.34 -19.67 7.30
CA LYS A 86 -3.17 -20.86 7.01
C LYS A 86 -2.62 -22.15 7.61
N GLU A 87 -1.49 -22.08 8.31
CA GLU A 87 -0.82 -23.26 8.90
C GLU A 87 -1.06 -23.39 10.42
N GLU A 88 -2.08 -22.72 10.97
CA GLU A 88 -2.65 -22.93 12.32
C GLU A 88 -4.09 -23.46 12.22
#